data_AF-A0A5C8DNQ0-F1
#
_entry.id   AF-A0A5C8DNQ0-F1
#
_cell.length_a   1.000
_cell.length_b   1.000
_cell.length_c   1.000
_cell.angle_alpha   90.00
_cell.angle_beta   90.00
_cell.angle_gamma   90.00
#
_symmetry.space_group_name_H-M   'P 1'
#
loop_
_entity.id
_entity.type
_entity.pdbx_description
1 polymer ?
#
loop_
_entity_poly.entity_id
_entity_poly.type
_entity_poly.pdbx_seq_one_letter_code
_entity_poly.pdbx_strand_id
1 'polypeptide(L)'
;MKQGSLTLRSRMLSFRYAFNGIGRFFREEPNARIHLAATAGVAAGIFYFHITGTELLALLIVTGAVWAAEIMNTAIEHLVDFVSPGFHPKAGLIKDLAAGAVLVTSITALSTGLIIFLPKILDHVI
;
A
#
# COMPACT_ATOMS: atom_id res chain seq x y z
N MET A 1 17.21 -7.49 -17.36
CA MET A 1 17.71 -7.05 -18.69
C MET A 1 17.17 -7.98 -19.77
N LYS A 2 16.27 -7.50 -20.64
CA LYS A 2 16.17 -7.91 -22.06
C LYS A 2 15.44 -6.81 -22.83
N GLN A 3 16.11 -6.33 -23.88
CA GLN A 3 15.58 -5.46 -24.92
C GLN A 3 14.39 -6.14 -25.61
N GLY A 4 13.36 -5.38 -25.97
CA GLY A 4 12.26 -5.89 -26.79
C GLY A 4 11.19 -4.84 -27.06
N SER A 5 11.14 -4.37 -28.31
CA SER A 5 10.14 -3.49 -28.98
C SER A 5 8.91 -3.00 -28.17
N LEU A 6 8.54 -1.73 -28.38
CA LEU A 6 7.28 -1.10 -27.91
C LEU A 6 6.04 -1.74 -28.56
N THR A 7 5.82 -3.04 -28.39
CA THR A 7 4.70 -3.80 -28.93
C THR A 7 3.64 -4.01 -27.85
N LEU A 8 2.36 -4.06 -28.23
CA LEU A 8 1.26 -4.33 -27.30
C LEU A 8 1.48 -5.63 -26.50
N ARG A 9 2.13 -6.62 -27.13
CA ARG A 9 2.52 -7.89 -26.51
C ARG A 9 3.51 -7.70 -25.36
N SER A 10 4.52 -6.84 -25.48
CA SER A 10 5.47 -6.57 -24.40
C SER A 10 4.83 -5.81 -23.23
N ARG A 11 3.89 -4.90 -23.51
CA ARG A 11 3.09 -4.21 -22.48
C ARG A 11 2.19 -5.17 -21.69
N MET A 12 1.45 -6.06 -22.36
CA MET A 12 0.63 -7.08 -21.67
C MET A 12 1.47 -8.01 -20.78
N LEU A 13 2.68 -8.36 -21.22
CA LEU A 13 3.64 -9.13 -20.42
C LEU A 13 4.05 -8.37 -19.15
N SER A 14 4.35 -7.07 -19.23
CA SER A 14 4.66 -6.24 -18.06
C SER A 14 3.53 -6.18 -17.04
N PHE A 15 2.28 -6.05 -17.49
CA PHE A 15 1.12 -6.13 -16.59
C PHE A 15 1.03 -7.49 -15.90
N ARG A 16 1.24 -8.60 -16.62
CA ARG A 16 1.25 -9.94 -16.03
C ARG A 16 2.32 -10.07 -14.94
N TYR A 17 3.52 -9.53 -15.15
CA TYR A 17 4.56 -9.53 -14.12
C TYR A 17 4.18 -8.70 -12.90
N ALA A 18 3.57 -7.53 -13.10
CA ALA A 18 3.08 -6.70 -11.98
C ALA A 18 1.99 -7.42 -11.17
N PHE A 19 0.99 -8.03 -11.84
CA PHE A 19 -0.06 -8.79 -11.17
C PHE A 19 0.49 -10.02 -10.42
N ASN A 20 1.46 -10.74 -11.01
CA ASN A 20 2.13 -11.83 -10.31
C ASN A 20 2.89 -11.34 -9.07
N GLY A 21 3.54 -10.17 -9.15
CA GLY A 21 4.21 -9.55 -8.01
C GLY A 21 3.23 -9.21 -6.88
N ILE A 22 2.10 -8.58 -7.21
CA ILE A 22 1.03 -8.27 -6.25
C ILE A 22 0.49 -9.55 -5.61
N GLY A 23 0.21 -10.58 -6.41
CA GLY A 23 -0.30 -11.86 -5.90
C GLY A 23 0.66 -12.57 -4.94
N ARG A 24 1.97 -12.48 -5.18
CA ARG A 24 2.99 -13.00 -4.25
C ARG A 24 3.06 -12.18 -2.96
N PHE A 25 3.09 -10.86 -3.08
CA PHE A 25 3.10 -9.94 -1.94
C PHE A 25 1.95 -10.25 -0.96
N PHE A 26 0.71 -10.40 -1.44
CA PHE A 26 -0.43 -10.74 -0.57
C PHE A 26 -0.35 -12.13 0.09
N ARG A 27 0.42 -13.06 -0.48
CA ARG A 27 0.57 -14.42 0.05
C ARG A 27 1.71 -14.52 1.06
N GLU A 28 2.81 -13.83 0.80
CA GLU A 28 4.09 -13.96 1.51
C GLU A 28 4.19 -12.96 2.67
N GLU A 29 3.56 -11.78 2.58
CA GLU A 29 3.72 -10.70 3.57
C GLU A 29 2.62 -10.69 4.65
N PRO A 30 2.96 -10.86 5.94
CA PRO A 30 1.98 -10.77 7.03
C PRO A 30 1.34 -9.38 7.17
N ASN A 31 2.14 -8.33 7.01
CA ASN A 31 1.68 -6.93 7.12
C ASN A 31 0.64 -6.59 6.06
N ALA A 32 0.70 -7.23 4.89
CA ALA A 32 -0.32 -7.09 3.85
C ALA A 32 -1.73 -7.47 4.34
N ARG A 33 -1.86 -8.41 5.30
CA ARG A 33 -3.16 -8.78 5.89
C ARG A 33 -3.75 -7.67 6.74
N ILE A 34 -2.90 -6.96 7.49
CA ILE A 34 -3.32 -5.83 8.33
C ILE A 34 -3.79 -4.68 7.45
N HIS A 35 -3.01 -4.33 6.43
CA HIS A 35 -3.39 -3.30 5.46
C HIS A 35 -4.66 -3.67 4.68
N LEU A 36 -4.86 -4.97 4.38
CA LEU A 36 -6.07 -5.47 3.74
C LEU A 36 -7.30 -5.31 4.64
N ALA A 37 -7.21 -5.68 5.90
CA ALA A 37 -8.28 -5.50 6.87
C ALA A 37 -8.63 -4.00 7.05
N ALA A 38 -7.63 -3.13 7.16
CA ALA A 38 -7.83 -1.69 7.23
C ALA A 38 -8.51 -1.14 5.97
N THR A 39 -8.06 -1.57 4.79
CA THR A 39 -8.67 -1.16 3.51
C THR A 39 -10.10 -1.66 3.37
N ALA A 40 -10.40 -2.87 3.85
CA ALA A 40 -11.77 -3.39 3.89
C ALA A 40 -12.67 -2.55 4.81
N GLY A 41 -12.16 -2.08 5.96
CA GLY A 41 -12.86 -1.13 6.83
C GLY A 41 -13.17 0.19 6.14
N VAL A 42 -12.20 0.76 5.41
CA VAL A 42 -12.42 1.97 4.60
C VAL A 42 -13.48 1.74 3.52
N ALA A 43 -13.43 0.61 2.81
CA ALA A 43 -14.43 0.27 1.80
C ALA A 43 -15.84 0.10 2.38
N ALA A 44 -15.97 -0.54 3.55
CA ALA A 44 -17.24 -0.64 4.27
C ALA A 44 -17.77 0.74 4.68
N GLY A 45 -16.90 1.62 5.18
CA GLY A 45 -17.26 3.01 5.47
C GLY A 45 -17.72 3.78 4.24
N ILE A 46 -17.05 3.61 3.10
CA ILE A 46 -17.46 4.23 1.83
C ILE A 46 -18.85 3.77 1.39
N PHE A 47 -19.16 2.48 1.56
CA PHE A 47 -20.47 1.93 1.18
C PHE A 47 -21.59 2.36 2.14
N TYR A 48 -21.28 2.43 3.44
CA TYR A 48 -22.27 2.71 4.48
C TYR A 48 -22.60 4.20 4.59
N PHE A 49 -21.60 5.08 4.48
CA PHE A 49 -21.78 6.52 4.61
C PHE A 49 -21.98 7.19 3.25
N HIS A 50 -22.73 8.28 3.23
CA HIS A 50 -22.85 9.14 2.04
C HIS A 50 -21.55 9.94 1.85
N ILE A 51 -20.56 9.31 1.20
CA ILE A 51 -19.26 9.90 0.87
C ILE A 51 -19.37 10.72 -0.42
N THR A 52 -18.86 11.95 -0.38
CA THR A 52 -18.77 12.84 -1.53
C THR A 52 -17.65 12.41 -2.48
N GLY A 53 -17.67 12.87 -3.73
CA GLY A 53 -16.63 12.53 -4.71
C GLY A 53 -15.22 12.95 -4.29
N THR A 54 -15.07 14.08 -3.57
CA THR A 54 -13.78 14.56 -3.07
C THR A 54 -13.26 13.74 -1.90
N GLU A 55 -14.13 13.34 -0.98
CA GLU A 55 -13.79 12.44 0.12
C GLU A 55 -13.37 11.06 -0.41
N LEU A 56 -14.10 10.52 -1.41
CA LEU A 56 -13.73 9.27 -2.07
C LEU A 56 -12.36 9.37 -2.74
N LEU A 57 -12.09 10.45 -3.49
CA LEU A 57 -10.80 10.69 -4.11
C LEU A 57 -9.66 10.72 -3.07
N ALA A 58 -9.87 11.44 -1.96
CA ALA A 58 -8.89 11.50 -0.87
C ALA A 58 -8.60 10.11 -0.29
N LEU A 59 -9.65 9.33 0.00
CA LEU A 59 -9.53 7.96 0.50
C LEU A 59 -8.80 7.04 -0.48
N LEU A 60 -9.10 7.12 -1.77
CA LEU A 60 -8.41 6.34 -2.81
C LEU A 60 -6.92 6.70 -2.89
N ILE A 61 -6.58 7.98 -2.81
CA ILE A 61 -5.18 8.42 -2.87
C ILE A 61 -4.41 7.91 -1.67
N VAL A 62 -4.91 8.12 -0.45
CA VAL A 62 -4.16 7.74 0.77
C VAL A 62 -4.08 6.23 0.95
N THR A 63 -5.14 5.49 0.63
CA THR A 63 -5.09 4.00 0.67
C THR A 63 -4.18 3.45 -0.41
N GLY A 64 -4.22 3.99 -1.63
CA GLY A 64 -3.30 3.64 -2.71
C GLY A 64 -1.84 3.92 -2.34
N ALA A 65 -1.57 5.05 -1.67
CA ALA A 65 -0.23 5.41 -1.21
C ALA A 65 0.32 4.43 -0.16
N VAL A 66 -0.52 3.97 0.78
CA VAL A 66 -0.14 2.94 1.76
C VAL A 66 0.25 1.64 1.06
N TRP A 67 -0.56 1.17 0.11
CA TRP A 67 -0.23 -0.05 -0.66
C TRP A 67 1.04 0.09 -1.47
N ALA A 68 1.26 1.25 -2.11
CA ALA A 68 2.48 1.50 -2.87
C ALA A 68 3.71 1.50 -1.94
N ALA A 69 3.63 2.16 -0.78
CA ALA A 69 4.70 2.20 0.20
C ALA A 69 5.03 0.81 0.74
N GLU A 70 4.00 0.00 1.06
CA GLU A 70 4.18 -1.34 1.59
C GLU A 70 4.82 -2.29 0.56
N ILE A 71 4.37 -2.26 -0.70
CA ILE A 71 4.98 -3.04 -1.79
C ILE A 71 6.44 -2.62 -2.01
N MET A 72 6.72 -1.31 -1.94
CA MET A 72 8.10 -0.81 -2.03
C MET A 72 8.95 -1.23 -0.84
N ASN A 73 8.40 -1.23 0.38
CA ASN A 73 9.08 -1.72 1.58
C ASN A 73 9.52 -3.18 1.41
N THR A 74 8.58 -4.07 1.06
CA THR A 74 8.88 -5.48 0.81
C THR A 74 9.91 -5.67 -0.31
N ALA A 75 9.81 -4.90 -1.39
CA ALA A 75 10.78 -4.98 -2.48
C ALA A 75 12.20 -4.56 -2.03
N ILE A 76 12.30 -3.51 -1.20
CA ILE A 76 13.57 -3.07 -0.62
C ILE A 76 14.10 -4.10 0.37
N GLU A 77 13.27 -4.67 1.23
CA GLU A 77 13.66 -5.72 2.18
C GLU A 77 14.26 -6.93 1.43
N HIS A 78 13.56 -7.45 0.42
CA HIS A 78 14.08 -8.55 -0.41
C HIS A 78 15.38 -8.19 -1.14
N LEU A 79 15.50 -6.96 -1.65
CA LEU A 79 16.74 -6.51 -2.29
C LEU A 79 17.89 -6.48 -1.29
N VAL A 80 17.66 -5.92 -0.10
CA VAL A 80 18.66 -5.83 0.96
C VAL A 80 19.08 -7.23 1.42
N ASP A 81 18.14 -8.15 1.62
CA ASP A 81 18.43 -9.54 2.00
C ASP A 81 19.21 -10.29 0.92
N PHE A 82 18.94 -9.99 -0.35
CA PHE A 82 19.68 -10.57 -1.47
C PHE A 82 21.12 -10.06 -1.55
N VAL A 83 21.35 -8.75 -1.35
CA VAL A 83 22.69 -8.15 -1.49
C VAL A 83 23.52 -8.21 -0.21
N SER A 84 22.89 -8.33 0.96
CA SER A 84 23.55 -8.36 2.27
C SER A 84 22.86 -9.36 3.20
N PRO A 85 23.14 -10.67 3.07
CA PRO A 85 22.47 -11.72 3.85
C PRO A 85 22.84 -11.74 5.34
N GLY A 86 23.91 -11.05 5.72
CA GLY A 86 24.38 -10.93 7.10
C GLY A 86 23.99 -9.59 7.73
N PHE A 87 24.14 -9.47 9.05
CA PHE A 87 23.89 -8.20 9.73
C PHE A 87 24.86 -7.11 9.25
N HIS A 88 24.32 -6.02 8.74
CA HIS A 88 25.09 -4.84 8.34
C HIS A 88 24.37 -3.57 8.81
N PRO A 89 24.99 -2.67 9.59
CA PRO A 89 24.32 -1.49 10.15
C PRO A 89 23.62 -0.61 9.10
N LYS A 90 24.24 -0.44 7.93
CA LYS A 90 23.61 0.30 6.81
C LYS A 90 22.40 -0.42 6.20
N ALA A 91 22.40 -1.75 6.18
CA ALA A 91 21.26 -2.54 5.70
C ALA A 91 20.08 -2.38 6.66
N GLY A 92 20.34 -2.38 7.97
CA GLY A 92 19.35 -2.05 8.99
C GLY A 92 18.72 -0.67 8.76
N LEU A 93 19.54 0.38 8.64
CA LEU A 93 19.03 1.73 8.38
C LEU A 93 18.15 1.84 7.12
N ILE A 94 18.52 1.15 6.03
CA ILE A 94 17.72 1.16 4.79
C ILE A 94 16.34 0.52 5.04
N LYS A 95 16.28 -0.60 5.76
CA LYS A 95 15.02 -1.26 6.12
C LYS A 95 14.19 -0.38 7.06
N ASP A 96 14.81 0.26 8.05
CA ASP A 96 14.13 1.16 8.98
C ASP A 96 13.49 2.35 8.25
N LEU A 97 14.20 2.93 7.26
CA LEU A 97 13.68 4.02 6.43
C LEU A 97 12.53 3.56 5.53
N ALA A 98 12.61 2.36 4.97
CA ALA A 98 11.54 1.78 4.14
C ALA A 98 10.27 1.54 4.98
N ALA A 99 10.41 0.95 6.17
CA ALA A 99 9.30 0.77 7.11
C ALA A 99 8.76 2.13 7.60
N GLY A 100 9.63 3.12 7.80
CA GLY A 100 9.25 4.50 8.13
C GLY A 100 8.34 5.13 7.07
N ALA A 101 8.56 4.85 5.78
CA ALA A 101 7.69 5.34 4.71
C ALA A 101 6.27 4.74 4.78
N VAL A 102 6.16 3.45 5.12
CA VAL A 102 4.86 2.79 5.37
C VAL A 102 4.16 3.43 6.56
N LEU A 103 4.89 3.71 7.65
CA LEU A 103 4.33 4.34 8.84
C LEU A 103 3.75 5.72 8.53
N VAL A 104 4.50 6.57 7.82
CA VAL A 104 4.05 7.92 7.45
C VAL A 104 2.80 7.88 6.58
N THR A 105 2.77 7.02 5.56
CA THR A 105 1.58 6.88 4.71
C THR A 105 0.39 6.33 5.47
N SER A 106 0.60 5.38 6.40
CA SER A 106 -0.44 4.79 7.24
C SER A 106 -1.06 5.80 8.20
N ILE A 107 -0.25 6.63 8.87
CA ILE A 107 -0.74 7.71 9.74
C ILE A 107 -1.53 8.74 8.94
N THR A 108 -1.06 9.06 7.72
CA THR A 108 -1.78 9.97 6.82
C THR A 108 -3.13 9.40 6.44
N ALA A 109 -3.19 8.13 6.03
CA ALA A 109 -4.44 7.46 5.68
C ALA A 109 -5.42 7.36 6.87
N LEU A 110 -4.91 7.03 8.06
CA LEU A 110 -5.71 7.01 9.29
C LEU A 110 -6.30 8.40 9.59
N SER A 111 -5.47 9.45 9.51
CA SER A 111 -5.90 10.83 9.77
C SER A 111 -6.98 11.28 8.78
N THR A 112 -6.79 11.01 7.48
CA THR A 112 -7.80 11.28 6.45
C THR A 112 -9.09 10.51 6.70
N GLY A 113 -9.00 9.22 7.06
CA GLY A 113 -10.16 8.41 7.41
C GLY A 113 -10.93 8.98 8.60
N LEU A 114 -10.23 9.40 9.67
CA LEU A 114 -10.87 10.04 10.83
C LEU A 114 -11.56 11.35 10.46
N ILE A 115 -10.91 12.22 9.68
CA ILE A 115 -11.51 13.49 9.23
C ILE A 115 -12.82 13.28 8.47
N ILE A 116 -12.89 12.22 7.65
CA ILE A 116 -14.06 11.94 6.80
C ILE A 116 -15.14 11.18 7.57
N PHE A 117 -14.78 10.11 8.27
CA PHE A 117 -15.75 9.18 8.86
C PHE A 117 -16.21 9.61 10.25
N LEU A 118 -15.36 10.23 11.08
CA LEU A 118 -15.72 10.60 12.45
C LEU A 118 -16.96 11.52 12.53
N PRO A 119 -17.07 12.63 11.78
CA PRO A 119 -18.28 13.46 11.82
C PRO A 119 -19.52 12.67 11.37
N LYS A 120 -19.41 11.88 10.30
CA LYS A 120 -20.53 11.08 9.78
C LYS A 120 -21.01 10.02 10.76
N ILE A 121 -20.09 9.42 11.53
CA ILE A 121 -20.42 8.48 12.61
C ILE A 121 -21.16 9.20 13.74
N LEU A 122 -20.65 10.35 14.19
CA LEU A 122 -21.27 11.11 15.28
C LEU A 122 -22.69 11.57 14.91
N ASP A 123 -22.88 12.07 13.68
CA ASP A 123 -24.19 12.49 13.18
C ASP A 123 -25.22 11.35 13.04
N HIS A 124 -24.78 10.09 12.94
CA HIS A 124 -25.68 8.93 12.87
C HIS A 124 -26.00 8.32 14.25
N VAL A 125 -25.18 8.61 15.26
CA VAL A 125 -25.28 7.99 16.60
C VAL A 125 -25.93 8.92 17.62
N ILE A 126 -25.81 10.24 17.43
CA ILE A 126 -26.34 11.29 18.32
C ILE A 126 -27.56 11.94 17.65
#